data_AF-A0A7W0SWH9-F1
#
_entry.id   AF-A0A7W0SWH9-F1
#
_cell.length_a   1.000
_cell.length_b   1.000
_cell.length_c   1.000
_cell.angle_alpha   90.00
_cell.angle_beta   90.00
_cell.angle_gamma   90.00
#
_symmetry.space_group_name_H-M   'P 1'
#
loop_
_entity.id
_entity.type
_entity.pdbx_description
1 polymer ?
#
loop_
_entity_poly.entity_id
_entity_poly.type
_entity_poly.pdbx_seq_one_letter_code
_entity_poly.pdbx_strand_id
1 'polypeptide(L)'
;MRQWDFVHCPPGTKHVIVGAGDSPFTVFAVGALERHTTGARVDGTLQGTHDWGAYTVDEAALRHGAGVEEETTDAEVAYARFPEPRPTRYRDGWLHGAASR
;
A
#
# COMPACT_ATOMS: atom_id res chain seq x y z
N MET A 1 15.06 -5.12 -1.49
CA MET A 1 14.33 -6.40 -1.53
C MET A 1 14.43 -6.96 -2.93
N ARG A 2 14.66 -8.26 -3.05
CA ARG A 2 14.66 -9.02 -4.29
C ARG A 2 13.40 -9.87 -4.36
N GLN A 3 13.15 -10.46 -5.53
CA GLN A 3 12.05 -11.39 -5.69
C GLN A 3 12.15 -12.51 -4.65
N TRP A 4 11.02 -12.80 -3.98
CA TRP A 4 10.89 -13.80 -2.92
C TRP A 4 11.54 -13.44 -1.58
N ASP A 5 11.99 -12.19 -1.39
CA ASP A 5 12.22 -11.68 -0.05
C ASP A 5 10.89 -11.47 0.69
N PHE A 6 10.84 -11.85 1.96
CA PHE A 6 9.69 -11.61 2.83
C PHE A 6 10.05 -10.53 3.85
N VAL A 7 9.14 -9.57 4.03
CA VAL A 7 9.22 -8.55 5.08
C VAL A 7 8.01 -8.69 5.96
N HIS A 8 8.23 -8.70 7.28
CA HIS A 8 7.17 -8.66 8.26
C HIS A 8 7.15 -7.29 8.93
N CYS A 9 5.99 -6.64 8.90
CA CYS A 9 5.72 -5.40 9.62
C CYS A 9 4.75 -5.71 10.77
N PRO A 10 5.22 -5.77 12.03
CA PRO A 10 4.32 -5.86 13.18
C PRO A 10 3.28 -4.72 13.21
N PRO A 11 2.15 -4.89 13.91
CA PRO A 11 1.17 -3.82 14.08
C PRO A 11 1.81 -2.51 14.54
N GLY A 12 1.40 -1.39 13.93
CA GLY A 12 1.94 -0.06 14.23
C GLY A 12 3.30 0.27 13.61
N THR A 13 3.91 -0.66 12.86
CA THR A 13 5.16 -0.38 12.13
C THR A 13 4.89 0.66 11.05
N LYS A 14 5.51 1.84 11.15
CA LYS A 14 5.55 2.80 10.05
C LYS A 14 6.38 2.21 8.90
N HIS A 15 5.79 2.09 7.72
CA HIS A 15 6.49 1.55 6.57
C HIS A 15 6.02 2.20 5.28
N VAL A 16 6.97 2.38 4.36
CA VAL A 16 6.74 2.70 2.95
C VAL A 16 7.57 1.74 2.12
N ILE A 17 7.05 1.34 0.95
CA ILE A 17 7.77 0.47 0.03
C ILE A 17 8.05 1.23 -1.25
N VAL A 18 9.33 1.40 -1.57
CA VAL A 18 9.80 2.12 -2.76
C VAL A 18 10.55 1.14 -3.64
N GLY A 19 10.20 1.12 -4.93
CA GLY A 19 10.90 0.34 -5.94
C GLY A 19 12.29 0.90 -6.19
N ALA A 20 13.31 0.05 -6.15
CA ALA A 20 14.65 0.43 -6.58
C ALA A 20 14.77 0.25 -8.09
N GLY A 21 15.08 1.33 -8.82
CA GLY A 21 15.28 1.33 -10.27
C GLY A 21 14.07 1.79 -11.08
N ASP A 22 14.16 1.62 -12.40
CA ASP A 22 13.21 2.21 -13.36
C ASP A 22 12.15 1.22 -13.88
N SER A 23 12.23 -0.05 -13.47
CA SER A 23 11.26 -1.09 -13.87
C SER A 23 10.12 -1.21 -12.86
N PRO A 24 8.91 -1.60 -13.29
CA PRO A 24 7.83 -1.97 -12.37
C PRO A 24 8.26 -3.08 -11.40
N PHE A 25 7.74 -3.03 -10.18
CA PHE A 25 7.85 -4.12 -9.20
C PHE A 25 6.49 -4.38 -8.56
N THR A 26 6.26 -5.61 -8.12
CA THR A 26 4.99 -6.02 -7.50
C THR A 26 5.24 -6.43 -6.05
N VAL A 27 4.38 -5.96 -5.15
CA VAL A 27 4.31 -6.40 -3.75
C VAL A 27 2.99 -7.14 -3.55
N PHE A 28 3.07 -8.34 -2.97
CA PHE A 28 1.91 -9.05 -2.47
C PHE A 28 1.87 -8.88 -0.94
N ALA A 29 0.90 -8.12 -0.44
CA ALA A 29 0.73 -7.84 0.98
C ALA A 29 -0.46 -8.61 1.54
N VAL A 30 -0.27 -9.23 2.71
CA VAL A 30 -1.30 -9.90 3.49
C VAL A 30 -1.26 -9.40 4.93
N GLY A 31 -2.43 -9.23 5.54
CA GLY A 31 -2.55 -8.75 6.91
C GLY A 31 -3.87 -9.20 7.54
N ALA A 32 -3.87 -9.33 8.87
CA ALA A 32 -5.08 -9.56 9.66
C ALA A 32 -5.79 -8.22 9.89
N LEU A 33 -6.70 -7.87 8.97
CA LEU A 33 -7.38 -6.56 8.94
C LEU A 33 -8.63 -6.51 9.83
N GLU A 34 -9.07 -7.64 10.38
CA GLU A 34 -10.36 -7.79 11.07
C GLU A 34 -10.49 -6.90 12.30
N ARG A 35 -9.38 -6.51 12.91
CA ARG A 35 -9.35 -5.67 14.12
C ARG A 35 -9.27 -4.17 13.84
N HIS A 36 -8.92 -3.79 12.61
CA HIS A 36 -8.65 -2.40 12.26
C HIS A 36 -9.47 -1.92 11.06
N THR A 37 -10.42 -2.74 10.59
CA THR A 37 -11.36 -2.39 9.54
C THR A 37 -12.78 -2.77 9.93
N THR A 38 -13.74 -1.93 9.57
CA THR A 38 -15.18 -2.17 9.73
C THR A 38 -15.78 -2.54 8.37
N GLY A 39 -16.23 -3.79 8.28
CA GLY A 39 -16.96 -4.31 7.12
C GLY A 39 -16.16 -4.39 5.81
N ALA A 40 -16.66 -5.20 4.88
CA ALA A 40 -16.47 -4.95 3.47
C ALA A 40 -17.64 -4.07 3.03
N ARG A 41 -17.36 -2.87 2.53
CA ARG A 41 -18.36 -2.08 1.82
C ARG A 41 -18.91 -2.92 0.66
N VAL A 42 -20.11 -2.58 0.19
CA VAL A 42 -20.79 -3.31 -0.91
C VAL A 42 -19.95 -3.32 -2.19
N ASP A 43 -19.06 -2.35 -2.35
CA ASP A 43 -18.10 -2.23 -3.46
C ASP A 43 -16.77 -2.99 -3.23
N GLY A 44 -16.63 -3.70 -2.11
CA GLY A 44 -15.41 -4.42 -1.74
C GLY A 44 -14.35 -3.56 -1.05
N THR A 45 -14.60 -2.28 -0.77
CA THR A 45 -13.66 -1.43 -0.03
C THR A 45 -13.72 -1.71 1.47
N LEU A 46 -12.59 -1.60 2.16
CA LEU A 46 -12.50 -1.75 3.62
C LEU A 46 -12.44 -0.36 4.26
N GLN A 47 -13.23 -0.12 5.29
CA GLN A 47 -13.18 1.14 6.05
C GLN A 47 -12.36 0.96 7.32
N GLY A 48 -11.30 1.76 7.54
CA GLY A 48 -10.52 1.71 8.78
C GLY A 48 -11.34 2.06 10.04
N THR A 49 -11.07 1.40 11.17
CA THR A 49 -11.61 1.78 12.49
C THR A 49 -10.85 2.99 13.04
N HIS A 50 -11.46 3.82 13.90
CA HIS A 50 -10.82 5.03 14.42
C HIS A 50 -9.46 4.81 15.14
N ASP A 51 -9.13 3.58 15.53
CA ASP A 51 -7.89 3.17 16.19
C ASP A 51 -6.90 2.41 15.28
N TRP A 52 -7.13 2.38 13.95
CA TRP A 52 -6.24 1.68 13.00
C TRP A 52 -4.83 2.29 12.96
N GLY A 53 -4.69 3.57 13.34
CA GLY A 53 -3.45 4.33 13.30
C GLY A 53 -3.63 5.66 12.56
N ALA A 54 -2.59 6.08 11.85
CA ALA A 54 -2.59 7.27 11.01
C ALA A 54 -1.58 7.13 9.86
N TYR A 55 -1.81 7.88 8.79
CA TYR A 55 -0.78 8.23 7.82
C TYR A 55 0.11 9.30 8.46
N THR A 56 1.28 8.91 8.96
CA THR A 56 2.18 9.85 9.65
C THR A 56 3.17 10.48 8.68
N VAL A 57 3.55 11.73 8.94
CA VAL A 57 4.65 12.40 8.22
C VAL A 57 5.98 11.71 8.53
N ASP A 58 6.77 11.45 7.48
CA ASP A 58 8.12 10.89 7.59
C ASP A 58 9.02 11.49 6.51
N GLU A 59 10.19 12.01 6.91
CA GLU A 59 11.09 12.71 6.00
C GLU A 59 11.68 11.79 4.91
N ALA A 60 11.95 10.52 5.23
CA ALA A 60 12.48 9.58 4.25
C ALA A 60 11.41 9.23 3.21
N ALA A 61 10.17 9.00 3.66
CA ALA A 61 9.04 8.79 2.76
C ALA A 61 8.82 9.99 1.83
N LEU A 62 8.87 11.22 2.36
CA LEU A 62 8.73 12.45 1.57
C LEU A 62 9.85 12.60 0.52
N ARG A 63 11.11 12.33 0.88
CA ARG A 63 12.25 12.36 -0.07
C ARG A 63 12.06 11.41 -1.25
N HIS A 64 11.28 10.34 -1.09
CA HIS A 64 10.97 9.37 -2.14
C HIS A 64 9.59 9.57 -2.79
N GLY A 65 8.87 10.66 -2.48
CA GLY A 65 7.52 10.90 -3.00
C GLY A 65 6.47 9.90 -2.52
N ALA A 66 6.77 9.17 -1.44
CA ALA A 66 5.97 8.08 -0.89
C ALA A 66 5.31 8.42 0.46
N GLY A 67 5.54 9.62 1.01
CA GLY A 67 4.97 10.08 2.28
C GLY A 67 3.75 10.99 2.12
N VAL A 68 3.07 11.30 3.23
CA VAL A 68 2.06 12.37 3.33
C VAL A 68 2.68 13.64 3.92
N GLU A 69 2.21 14.82 3.51
CA GLU A 69 2.73 16.11 3.99
C GLU A 69 2.07 16.55 5.32
N GLU A 70 0.86 16.07 5.58
CA GLU A 70 0.12 16.30 6.81
C GLU A 70 -0.32 14.96 7.39
N GLU A 71 -0.22 14.81 8.71
CA GLU A 71 -0.70 13.61 9.40
C GLU A 71 -2.23 13.53 9.32
N THR A 72 -2.75 12.37 8.94
CA THR A 72 -4.19 12.18 8.80
C THR A 72 -4.61 10.74 9.05
N THR A 73 -5.84 10.54 9.51
CA THR A 73 -6.49 9.22 9.59
C THR A 73 -7.42 8.96 8.41
N ASP A 74 -7.55 9.94 7.50
CA ASP A 74 -8.40 9.88 6.32
C ASP A 74 -7.60 9.45 5.08
N ALA A 75 -7.98 8.31 4.51
CA ALA A 75 -7.36 7.77 3.31
C ALA A 75 -7.61 8.64 2.06
N GLU A 76 -8.75 9.33 1.98
CA GLU A 76 -9.05 10.23 0.86
C GLU A 76 -8.10 11.43 0.86
N VAL A 77 -7.80 11.98 2.05
CA VAL A 77 -6.81 13.04 2.22
C VAL A 77 -5.40 12.52 1.93
N ALA A 78 -5.02 11.37 2.50
CA ALA A 78 -3.68 10.81 2.35
C ALA A 78 -3.32 10.51 0.89
N TYR A 79 -4.29 10.05 0.09
CA TYR A 79 -4.10 9.68 -1.30
C TYR A 79 -4.62 10.71 -2.31
N ALA A 80 -5.05 11.90 -1.87
CA ALA A 80 -5.67 12.93 -2.73
C ALA A 80 -4.82 13.35 -3.94
N ARG A 81 -3.49 13.20 -3.87
CA ARG A 81 -2.58 13.52 -4.97
C ARG A 81 -2.60 12.50 -6.12
N PHE A 82 -3.18 11.33 -5.91
CA PHE A 82 -3.24 10.25 -6.90
C PHE A 82 -4.62 10.18 -7.54
N PRO A 83 -4.73 9.73 -8.81
CA PRO A 83 -6.02 9.45 -9.40
C PRO A 83 -6.69 8.27 -8.68
N GLU A 84 -8.02 8.25 -8.73
CA GLU A 84 -8.82 7.15 -8.17
C GLU A 84 -8.37 5.79 -8.75
N PRO A 85 -8.10 4.78 -7.90
CA PRO A 85 -7.69 3.47 -8.36
C PRO A 85 -8.81 2.82 -9.18
N ARG A 86 -8.43 2.17 -10.28
CA ARG A 86 -9.38 1.43 -11.13
C ARG A 86 -8.98 -0.03 -11.20
N PRO A 87 -9.94 -0.96 -11.07
CA PRO A 87 -9.68 -2.37 -11.37
C PRO A 87 -9.04 -2.51 -12.75
N THR A 88 -7.92 -3.23 -12.81
CA THR A 88 -7.19 -3.46 -14.05
C THR A 88 -6.91 -4.94 -14.23
N ARG A 89 -6.89 -5.39 -15.48
CA ARG A 89 -6.36 -6.72 -15.81
C ARG A 89 -4.85 -6.71 -15.64
N TYR A 90 -4.31 -7.89 -15.34
CA TYR A 90 -2.88 -8.14 -15.44
C TYR A 90 -2.36 -7.78 -16.84
N ARG A 91 -1.14 -7.22 -16.89
CA ARG A 91 -0.43 -6.92 -18.14
C ARG A 91 0.89 -7.66 -18.15
N ASP A 92 1.27 -8.13 -19.33
CA ASP A 92 2.54 -8.83 -19.50
C ASP A 92 3.71 -7.96 -19.04
N GLY A 93 4.63 -8.57 -18.29
CA GLY A 93 5.78 -7.89 -17.71
C GLY A 93 5.56 -7.30 -16.32
N TRP A 94 4.35 -7.32 -15.74
CA TRP A 94 4.14 -6.89 -14.35
C TRP A 94 4.70 -7.87 -13.31
N LEU A 95 4.70 -9.16 -13.64
CA LEU A 95 5.31 -10.22 -12.84
C LEU A 95 6.36 -10.95 -13.68
N HIS A 96 7.60 -10.50 -13.60
CA HIS A 96 8.71 -11.17 -14.27
C HIS A 96 8.91 -12.59 -13.71
N GLY A 97 8.96 -13.59 -14.60
CA GLY A 97 9.15 -15.00 -14.23
C GLY A 97 7.85 -15.81 -14.07
N ALA A 98 6.68 -15.17 -14.07
CA ALA A 98 5.40 -15.86 -14.20
C ALA A 98 5.10 -16.13 -15.68
N ALA A 99 5.89 -17.00 -16.32
CA ALA A 99 5.50 -17.52 -17.63
C ALA A 99 4.17 -18.28 -17.46
N SER A 100 3.16 -17.96 -18.27
CA SER A 100 1.99 -18.82 -18.39
C SER A 100 2.46 -20.22 -18.78
N ARG A 101 2.13 -21.21 -17.96
CA ARG A 101 2.06 -22.58 -18.47
C ARG A 101 0.77 -22.74 -19.25
#